data_AF-A0A519VU56-F1
#
_entry.id   AF-A0A519VU56-F1
#
_cell.length_a   1.000
_cell.length_b   1.000
_cell.length_c   1.000
_cell.angle_alpha   90.00
_cell.angle_beta   90.00
_cell.angle_gamma   90.00
#
_symmetry.space_group_name_H-M   'P 1'
#
loop_
_entity.id
_entity.type
_entity.pdbx_description
1 polymer ?
#
loop_
_entity_poly.entity_id
_entity_poly.type
_entity_poly.pdbx_seq_one_letter_code
_entity_poly.pdbx_strand_id
1 'polypeptide(L)' 'DISHTTVKANPIPGSAYPTKAVRPAFSVMDKSKIKSTFNITIPYWRDSLVKCIEKLKENN' A
#
# COMPACT_ATOMS: atom_id res chain seq x y z
N ASP A 1 10.63 -1.24 9.34
CA ASP A 1 9.58 -2.12 9.89
C ASP A 1 9.53 -3.43 9.12
N ILE A 2 8.88 -3.51 7.95
CA ILE A 2 8.74 -4.77 7.19
C ILE A 2 9.97 -5.13 6.33
N SER A 3 10.65 -4.13 5.74
CA SER A 3 11.78 -4.38 4.85
C SER A 3 13.13 -4.57 5.55
N HIS A 4 13.20 -4.33 6.87
CA HIS A 4 14.44 -4.31 7.67
C HIS A 4 15.58 -3.43 7.11
N THR A 5 15.25 -2.43 6.30
CA THR A 5 16.26 -1.53 5.70
C THR A 5 16.64 -0.41 6.67
N THR A 6 17.94 -0.12 6.80
CA THR A 6 18.52 0.93 7.67
C THR A 6 18.44 2.32 7.02
N VAL A 7 17.25 2.73 6.59
CA VAL A 7 17.01 4.05 5.98
C VAL A 7 15.88 4.76 6.72
N LYS A 8 16.11 6.04 7.07
CA LYS A 8 15.13 6.89 7.74
C LYS A 8 14.21 7.56 6.70
N ALA A 9 12.91 7.31 6.79
CA ALA A 9 11.90 7.99 5.98
C ALA A 9 11.25 9.12 6.80
N ASN A 10 11.29 10.36 6.28
CA ASN A 10 10.69 11.52 6.94
C ASN A 10 9.36 11.90 6.24
N PRO A 11 8.27 12.13 6.98
CA PRO A 11 6.99 12.53 6.38
C PRO A 11 7.05 13.99 5.88
N ILE A 12 6.43 14.26 4.74
CA ILE A 12 6.30 15.60 4.15
C ILE A 12 4.86 15.83 3.67
N PRO A 13 4.37 17.08 3.63
CA PRO A 13 3.07 17.38 3.01
C PRO A 13 3.15 17.25 1.48
N GLY A 14 2.01 16.97 0.84
CA GLY A 14 1.94 16.90 -0.63
C GLY A 14 2.35 18.21 -1.34
N SER A 15 2.23 19.35 -0.66
CA SER A 15 2.70 20.66 -1.16
C SER A 15 4.22 20.77 -1.24
N ALA A 16 4.97 20.01 -0.44
CA ALA A 16 6.43 20.00 -0.49
C ALA A 16 6.99 19.25 -1.72
N TYR A 17 6.12 18.53 -2.47
CA TYR A 17 6.50 17.83 -3.69
C TYR A 17 5.40 17.95 -4.75
N PRO A 18 5.29 19.11 -5.44
CA PRO A 18 4.20 19.37 -6.38
C PRO A 18 4.33 18.53 -7.65
N THR A 19 3.23 17.96 -8.10
CA THR A 19 3.12 17.21 -9.35
C THR A 19 2.17 17.91 -10.32
N LYS A 20 2.36 17.74 -11.64
CA LYS A 20 1.48 18.34 -12.67
C LYS A 20 0.00 17.93 -12.49
N ALA A 21 -0.24 16.69 -12.11
CA ALA A 21 -1.57 16.21 -11.73
C ALA A 21 -1.82 16.41 -10.23
N VAL A 22 -3.00 16.91 -9.88
CA VAL A 22 -3.43 17.09 -8.49
C VAL A 22 -3.74 15.73 -7.87
N ARG A 23 -3.17 15.46 -6.69
CA ARG A 23 -3.45 14.24 -5.94
C ARG A 23 -4.60 14.47 -4.96
N PRO A 24 -5.66 13.65 -4.96
CA PRO A 24 -6.67 13.69 -3.92
C PRO A 24 -6.07 13.42 -2.54
N ALA A 25 -6.53 14.12 -1.52
CA ALA A 25 -6.07 13.90 -0.14
C ALA A 25 -6.46 12.51 0.39
N PHE A 26 -7.61 11.99 -0.07
CA PHE A 26 -8.11 10.67 0.29
C PHE A 26 -8.65 9.95 -0.95
N SER A 27 -8.17 8.74 -1.18
CA SER A 27 -8.58 7.90 -2.32
C SER A 27 -8.89 6.46 -1.89
N VAL A 28 -9.28 6.27 -0.64
CA VAL A 28 -9.65 4.95 -0.10
C VAL A 28 -10.98 4.51 -0.70
N MET A 29 -11.04 3.30 -1.25
CA MET A 29 -12.24 2.75 -1.86
C MET A 29 -12.98 1.81 -0.89
N ASP A 30 -14.32 1.84 -0.94
CA ASP A 30 -15.14 0.84 -0.27
C ASP A 30 -15.04 -0.52 -0.98
N LYS A 31 -14.90 -1.58 -0.17
CA LYS A 31 -14.70 -2.95 -0.62
C LYS A 31 -15.97 -3.81 -0.47
N SER A 32 -17.10 -3.24 -0.05
CA SER A 32 -18.33 -4.00 0.23
C SER A 32 -18.85 -4.76 -0.98
N LYS A 33 -18.89 -4.13 -2.16
CA LYS A 33 -19.41 -4.75 -3.40
C LYS A 33 -18.60 -5.97 -3.83
N ILE A 34 -17.27 -5.87 -3.88
CA ILE A 34 -16.42 -6.99 -4.30
C ILE A 34 -16.47 -8.17 -3.32
N LYS A 35 -16.55 -7.88 -2.01
CA LYS A 35 -16.70 -8.90 -0.96
C LYS A 35 -17.99 -9.68 -1.13
N SER A 36 -19.11 -8.99 -1.35
CA SER A 36 -20.42 -9.65 -1.49
C SER A 36 -20.57 -10.37 -2.83
N THR A 37 -20.14 -9.77 -3.95
CA THR A 37 -20.30 -10.36 -5.29
C THR A 37 -19.51 -11.66 -5.46
N PHE A 38 -18.28 -11.71 -4.95
CA PHE A 38 -17.40 -12.88 -5.14
C PHE A 38 -17.27 -13.75 -3.88
N ASN A 39 -17.94 -13.35 -2.79
CA ASN A 39 -17.85 -14.02 -1.49
C ASN A 39 -16.40 -14.23 -1.01
N ILE A 40 -15.53 -13.23 -1.26
CA ILE A 40 -14.11 -13.30 -0.92
C ILE A 40 -13.78 -12.46 0.32
N THR A 41 -12.79 -12.93 1.10
CA THR A 41 -12.19 -12.14 2.16
C THR A 41 -10.96 -11.40 1.62
N ILE A 42 -10.96 -10.08 1.74
CA ILE A 42 -9.81 -9.25 1.34
C ILE A 42 -8.92 -9.02 2.57
N PRO A 43 -7.66 -9.49 2.57
CA PRO A 43 -6.76 -9.36 3.71
C PRO A 43 -6.41 -7.90 4.02
N TYR A 44 -5.81 -7.69 5.18
CA TYR A 44 -5.23 -6.38 5.50
C TYR A 44 -4.01 -6.13 4.61
N TRP A 45 -3.79 -4.88 4.21
CA TRP A 45 -2.77 -4.56 3.20
C TRP A 45 -1.35 -4.91 3.66
N ARG A 46 -1.07 -4.84 4.97
CA ARG A 46 0.25 -5.22 5.51
C ARG A 46 0.53 -6.71 5.31
N ASP A 47 -0.45 -7.58 5.49
CA ASP A 47 -0.29 -9.03 5.31
C ASP A 47 0.09 -9.36 3.85
N SER A 48 -0.57 -8.68 2.90
CA SER A 48 -0.24 -8.81 1.48
C SER A 48 1.15 -8.26 1.14
N LEU A 49 1.58 -7.18 1.79
CA LEU A 49 2.89 -6.58 1.58
C LEU A 49 4.02 -7.52 2.05
N VAL A 50 3.87 -8.16 3.21
CA VAL A 50 4.84 -9.15 3.72
C VAL A 50 5.04 -10.28 2.70
N LYS A 51 3.94 -10.90 2.26
CA LYS A 51 3.97 -11.98 1.24
C LYS A 51 4.65 -11.54 -0.07
N CYS A 52 4.42 -10.30 -0.49
CA CYS A 52 5.05 -9.75 -1.70
C CYS A 52 6.57 -9.63 -1.52
N ILE A 53 7.02 -9.07 -0.40
CA ILE A 53 8.45 -8.89 -0.10
C ILE A 53 9.16 -10.24 0.04
N GLU A 54 8.54 -11.24 0.65
CA GLU A 54 9.08 -12.61 0.74
C GLU A 54 9.31 -13.20 -0.65
N LYS A 55 8.30 -13.15 -1.53
CA LYS A 55 8.43 -13.62 -2.92
C LYS A 55 9.52 -12.90 -3.71
N LEU A 56 9.73 -11.61 -3.47
CA LEU A 56 10.80 -10.87 -4.14
C LEU A 56 12.19 -11.31 -3.65
N LYS A 57 12.32 -11.74 -2.40
CA LYS A 57 13.59 -12.28 -1.86
C LYS A 57 13.89 -13.69 -2.36
N GLU A 58 12.88 -14.54 -2.53
CA GLU A 58 13.04 -15.91 -3.05
C GLU A 58 13.49 -15.97 -4.52
N ASN A 59 13.21 -14.91 -5.30
CA ASN A 59 13.58 -14.81 -6.72
C ASN A 59 14.95 -14.13 -6.96
N ASN A 60 15.70 -13.85 -5.89
CA ASN A 60 17.09 -13.35 -5.93
C ASN A 60 18.04 -14.41 -5.38
#